data_AF-A0A432NCJ6-F1
#
_entry.id   AF-A0A432NCJ6-F1
#
_cell.length_a   1.000
_cell.length_b   1.000
_cell.length_c   1.000
_cell.angle_alpha   90.00
_cell.angle_beta   90.00
_cell.angle_gamma   90.00
#
_symmetry.space_group_name_H-M   'P 1'
#
loop_
_entity.id
_entity.type
_entity.pdbx_description
1 polymer ?
#
loop_
_entity_poly.entity_id
_entity_poly.type
_entity_poly.pdbx_seq_one_letter_code
_entity_poly.pdbx_strand_id
1 'polypeptide(L)'
;MLVTDRDCQSGGARFAVPTLGEIEGKLLVSEVVATSCLRHLFAHTNDAVVPAIKRRIRRSLETRCQAEKLCHDDTEAAVEYAFQLVEGAAEAAGRKRTVSSKPGGCETIRRLRAMHGPSGR
;
A
#
# COMPACT_ATOMS: atom_id res chain seq x y z
N MET A 1 25.91 -15.62 -29.96
CA MET A 1 25.04 -15.50 -28.78
C MET A 1 24.80 -16.91 -28.27
N LEU A 2 25.19 -17.20 -27.02
CA LEU A 2 24.94 -18.53 -26.44
C LEU A 2 23.46 -18.60 -26.05
N VAL A 3 22.73 -19.54 -26.65
CA VAL A 3 21.35 -19.86 -26.27
C VAL A 3 21.44 -20.81 -25.07
N THR A 4 20.73 -20.47 -24.00
CA THR A 4 20.64 -21.27 -22.78
C THR A 4 19.24 -21.87 -22.66
N ASP A 5 19.06 -22.93 -21.87
CA ASP A 5 17.74 -23.54 -21.62
C ASP A 5 16.70 -22.53 -21.12
N ARG A 6 17.15 -21.47 -20.42
CA ARG A 6 16.31 -20.38 -19.97
C ARG A 6 15.65 -19.63 -21.14
N ASP A 7 16.37 -19.43 -22.23
CA ASP A 7 15.88 -18.68 -23.40
C ASP A 7 14.73 -19.39 -24.12
N CYS A 8 14.57 -20.70 -23.89
CA CYS A 8 13.49 -21.53 -24.41
C CYS A 8 12.25 -21.55 -23.50
N GLN A 9 12.32 -20.95 -22.31
CA GLN A 9 11.17 -20.91 -21.39
C GLN A 9 10.15 -19.84 -21.80
N SER A 10 8.89 -20.05 -21.43
CA SER A 10 7.79 -19.11 -21.65
C SER A 10 7.62 -18.14 -20.48
N GLY A 11 7.14 -16.93 -20.75
CA GLY A 11 6.87 -15.91 -19.73
C GLY A 11 8.14 -15.41 -19.04
N GLY A 12 8.03 -14.98 -17.77
CA GLY A 12 9.13 -14.42 -16.98
C GLY A 12 10.27 -15.37 -16.68
N ALA A 13 10.02 -16.68 -16.77
CA ALA A 13 11.02 -17.70 -16.52
C ALA A 13 12.18 -17.65 -17.55
N ARG A 14 11.95 -16.95 -18.67
CA ARG A 14 12.96 -16.60 -19.66
C ARG A 14 13.97 -15.53 -19.19
N PHE A 15 13.56 -14.67 -18.26
CA PHE A 15 14.33 -13.52 -17.82
C PHE A 15 14.99 -13.79 -16.46
N ALA A 16 16.18 -13.22 -16.24
CA ALA A 16 16.85 -13.29 -14.94
C ALA A 16 16.11 -12.49 -13.85
N VAL A 17 15.35 -11.48 -14.26
CA VAL A 17 14.53 -10.61 -13.41
C VAL A 17 13.10 -10.65 -13.95
N PRO A 18 12.07 -10.75 -13.10
CA PRO A 18 10.69 -10.68 -13.53
C PRO A 18 10.42 -9.42 -14.36
N THR A 19 9.55 -9.55 -15.35
CA THR A 19 9.09 -8.37 -16.11
C THR A 19 8.22 -7.48 -15.23
N LEU A 20 8.14 -6.19 -15.55
CA LEU A 20 7.28 -5.26 -14.82
C LEU A 20 5.81 -5.74 -14.83
N GLY A 21 5.31 -6.21 -15.97
CA GLY A 21 3.95 -6.74 -16.08
C GLY A 21 3.67 -7.96 -15.20
N GLU A 22 4.67 -8.79 -14.91
CA GLU A 22 4.52 -9.91 -13.97
C GLU A 22 4.48 -9.45 -12.51
N ILE A 23 5.24 -8.42 -12.18
CA ILE A 23 5.18 -7.79 -10.86
C ILE A 23 3.80 -7.15 -10.67
N GLU A 24 3.34 -6.36 -11.64
CA GLU A 24 2.01 -5.75 -11.64
C GLU A 24 0.90 -6.80 -11.55
N GLY A 25 0.99 -7.88 -12.34
CA GLY A 25 0.01 -8.97 -12.29
C GLY A 25 -0.06 -9.64 -10.91
N LYS A 26 1.09 -9.88 -10.26
CA LYS A 26 1.13 -10.44 -8.90
C LYS A 26 0.56 -9.48 -7.86
N LEU A 27 0.82 -8.19 -7.99
CA LEU A 27 0.24 -7.17 -7.12
C LEU A 27 -1.28 -7.10 -7.29
N LEU A 28 -1.78 -7.10 -8.53
CA LEU A 28 -3.21 -7.09 -8.83
C LEU A 28 -3.93 -8.32 -8.26
N VAL A 29 -3.36 -9.51 -8.42
CA VAL A 29 -3.93 -10.74 -7.82
C VAL A 29 -3.98 -10.63 -6.30
N SER A 30 -2.89 -10.13 -5.68
CA SER A 30 -2.83 -9.95 -4.23
C SER A 30 -3.87 -8.95 -3.73
N GLU A 31 -4.07 -7.86 -4.46
CA GLU A 31 -5.08 -6.84 -4.18
C GLU A 31 -6.50 -7.41 -4.27
N VAL A 32 -6.82 -8.12 -5.35
CA VAL A 32 -8.14 -8.74 -5.55
C VAL A 32 -8.44 -9.74 -4.43
N VAL A 33 -7.47 -10.59 -4.06
CA VAL A 33 -7.63 -11.55 -2.96
C VAL A 33 -7.82 -10.84 -1.63
N ALA A 34 -6.94 -9.87 -1.30
CA ALA A 34 -6.99 -9.16 -0.03
C ALA A 34 -8.29 -8.38 0.14
N THR A 35 -8.69 -7.61 -0.86
CA THR A 35 -9.91 -6.80 -0.83
C THR A 35 -11.16 -7.67 -0.77
N SER A 36 -11.22 -8.79 -1.51
CA SER A 36 -12.35 -9.73 -1.45
C SER A 36 -12.53 -10.31 -0.04
N CYS A 37 -11.43 -10.80 0.56
CA CYS A 37 -11.43 -11.33 1.91
C CYS A 37 -11.81 -10.28 2.95
N LEU A 38 -11.24 -9.08 2.86
CA LEU A 38 -11.53 -7.97 3.79
C LEU A 38 -12.98 -7.51 3.67
N ARG A 39 -13.52 -7.38 2.46
CA ARG A 39 -14.93 -7.03 2.25
C ARG A 39 -15.85 -8.06 2.89
N HIS A 40 -15.58 -9.35 2.69
CA HIS A 40 -16.34 -10.41 3.32
C HIS A 40 -16.25 -10.35 4.85
N LEU A 41 -15.06 -10.14 5.41
CA LEU A 41 -14.86 -9.97 6.85
C LEU A 41 -15.65 -8.76 7.38
N PHE A 42 -15.58 -7.64 6.69
CA PHE A 42 -16.22 -6.39 7.09
C PHE A 42 -17.74 -6.41 7.01
N ALA A 43 -18.32 -7.22 6.12
CA ALA A 43 -19.76 -7.40 6.06
C ALA A 43 -20.35 -8.10 7.32
N HIS A 44 -19.53 -8.84 8.08
CA HIS A 44 -20.01 -9.71 9.18
C HIS A 44 -19.47 -9.34 10.56
N THR A 45 -18.79 -8.20 10.70
CA THR A 45 -18.12 -7.78 11.94
C THR A 45 -18.51 -6.36 12.34
N ASN A 46 -18.19 -5.96 13.57
CA ASN A 46 -18.46 -4.61 14.07
C ASN A 46 -17.41 -3.58 13.62
N ASP A 47 -17.68 -2.29 13.83
CA ASP A 47 -16.81 -1.18 13.41
C ASP A 47 -15.44 -1.12 14.08
N ALA A 48 -15.29 -1.73 15.26
CA ALA A 48 -14.01 -1.80 15.96
C ALA A 48 -12.96 -2.68 15.27
N VAL A 49 -13.36 -3.52 14.32
CA VAL A 49 -12.46 -4.46 13.64
C VAL A 49 -11.43 -3.76 12.74
N VAL A 50 -11.80 -2.66 12.07
CA VAL A 50 -10.95 -1.94 11.12
C VAL A 50 -9.69 -1.37 11.80
N PRO A 51 -9.80 -0.58 12.90
CA PRO A 51 -8.62 -0.09 13.60
C PRO A 51 -7.78 -1.23 14.21
N ALA A 52 -8.40 -2.33 14.64
CA ALA A 52 -7.68 -3.49 15.16
C ALA A 52 -6.82 -4.17 14.07
N ILE A 53 -7.39 -4.37 12.88
CA ILE A 53 -6.69 -4.94 11.73
C ILE A 53 -5.53 -4.04 11.29
N LYS A 54 -5.76 -2.73 11.15
CA LYS A 54 -4.70 -1.77 10.81
C LYS A 54 -3.50 -1.84 11.76
N ARG A 55 -3.76 -1.87 13.08
CA ARG A 55 -2.69 -2.01 14.09
C ARG A 55 -1.92 -3.32 13.94
N ARG A 56 -2.61 -4.42 13.63
CA ARG A 56 -1.97 -5.73 13.43
C ARG A 56 -1.12 -5.73 12.17
N ILE A 57 -1.66 -5.24 11.05
CA ILE A 57 -0.96 -5.13 9.77
C ILE A 57 0.31 -4.29 9.93
N ARG A 58 0.21 -3.10 10.54
CA ARG A 58 1.37 -2.23 10.75
C ARG A 58 2.50 -2.95 11.48
N ARG A 59 2.20 -3.58 12.62
CA ARG A 59 3.22 -4.34 13.38
C ARG A 59 3.84 -5.47 12.56
N SER A 60 3.03 -6.18 11.79
CA SER A 60 3.51 -7.26 10.92
C SER A 60 4.38 -6.73 9.78
N LEU A 61 4.02 -5.60 9.17
CA LEU A 61 4.83 -4.95 8.13
C LEU A 61 6.13 -4.42 8.70
N GLU A 62 6.10 -3.66 9.80
CA GLU A 62 7.31 -3.17 10.49
C GLU A 62 8.30 -4.33 10.76
N THR A 63 7.80 -5.43 11.31
CA THR A 63 8.63 -6.62 11.63
C THR A 63 9.21 -7.26 10.37
N ARG A 64 8.40 -7.45 9.33
CA ARG A 64 8.85 -8.13 8.10
C ARG A 64 9.76 -7.23 7.25
N CYS A 65 9.44 -5.96 7.12
CA CYS A 65 10.25 -4.98 6.41
C CYS A 65 11.62 -4.82 7.08
N GLN A 66 11.68 -4.82 8.41
CA GLN A 66 12.94 -4.84 9.13
C GLN A 66 13.76 -6.11 8.83
N ALA A 67 13.13 -7.29 8.82
CA ALA A 67 13.81 -8.55 8.50
C ALA A 67 14.39 -8.56 7.07
N GLU A 68 13.66 -7.97 6.12
CA GLU A 68 14.07 -7.81 4.73
C GLU A 68 14.95 -6.57 4.49
N LYS A 69 15.33 -5.85 5.56
CA LYS A 69 16.20 -4.66 5.54
C LYS A 69 15.68 -3.52 4.65
N LEU A 70 14.36 -3.37 4.52
CA LEU A 70 13.77 -2.18 3.90
C LEU A 70 14.04 -0.96 4.76
N CYS A 71 14.19 0.19 4.12
CA CYS A 71 14.38 1.43 4.86
C CYS A 71 13.07 1.90 5.50
N HIS A 72 13.15 2.92 6.36
CA HIS A 72 11.99 3.47 7.03
C HIS A 72 10.94 3.99 6.03
N ASP A 73 11.38 4.72 5.01
CA ASP A 73 10.49 5.31 4.00
C ASP A 73 9.74 4.23 3.21
N ASP A 74 10.43 3.16 2.82
CA ASP A 74 9.79 2.02 2.13
C ASP A 74 8.80 1.29 3.04
N THR A 75 9.10 1.20 4.34
CA THR A 75 8.20 0.60 5.34
C THR A 75 6.94 1.43 5.51
N GLU A 76 7.08 2.76 5.63
CA GLU A 76 5.93 3.68 5.72
C GLU A 76 5.07 3.63 4.45
N ALA A 77 5.69 3.62 3.28
CA ALA A 77 4.97 3.47 2.00
C ALA A 77 4.19 2.15 1.94
N ALA A 78 4.77 1.04 2.41
CA ALA A 78 4.07 -0.25 2.48
C ALA A 78 2.90 -0.23 3.47
N VAL A 79 3.05 0.42 4.63
CA VAL A 79 1.98 0.59 5.63
C VAL A 79 0.85 1.46 5.09
N GLU A 80 1.18 2.57 4.43
CA GLU A 80 0.20 3.45 3.81
C GLU A 80 -0.63 2.72 2.76
N TYR A 81 0.03 2.02 1.83
CA TYR A 81 -0.65 1.23 0.81
C TYR A 81 -1.57 0.16 1.43
N ALA A 82 -1.10 -0.57 2.45
CA ALA A 82 -1.93 -1.55 3.14
C ALA A 82 -3.16 -0.92 3.83
N PHE A 83 -3.03 0.30 4.34
CA PHE A 83 -4.14 1.02 4.95
C PHE A 83 -5.16 1.49 3.91
N GLN A 84 -4.72 1.89 2.71
CA GLN A 84 -5.60 2.20 1.58
C GLN A 84 -6.45 0.99 1.19
N LEU A 85 -5.85 -0.21 1.12
CA LEU A 85 -6.59 -1.45 0.83
C LEU A 85 -7.64 -1.77 1.90
N VAL A 86 -7.29 -1.61 3.18
CA VAL A 86 -8.20 -1.84 4.31
C VAL A 86 -9.36 -0.86 4.30
N GLU A 87 -9.09 0.43 4.07
CA GLU A 87 -10.12 1.47 3.99
C GLU A 87 -11.05 1.25 2.79
N GLY A 88 -10.49 1.03 1.61
CA GLY A 88 -11.27 0.77 0.39
C GLY A 88 -12.17 -0.45 0.53
N ALA A 89 -11.68 -1.53 1.15
CA ALA A 89 -12.50 -2.71 1.43
C ALA A 89 -13.60 -2.43 2.46
N ALA A 90 -13.32 -1.63 3.49
CA ALA A 90 -14.33 -1.25 4.49
C ALA A 90 -15.44 -0.39 3.87
N GLU A 91 -15.06 0.60 3.05
CA GLU A 91 -15.99 1.45 2.28
C GLU A 91 -16.86 0.61 1.34
N ALA A 92 -16.25 -0.31 0.61
CA ALA A 92 -16.96 -1.21 -0.31
C ALA A 92 -17.85 -2.25 0.41
N ALA A 93 -17.70 -2.40 1.72
CA ALA A 93 -18.58 -3.17 2.61
C ALA A 93 -19.64 -2.30 3.31
N GLY A 94 -19.77 -1.02 2.95
CA GLY A 94 -20.77 -0.09 3.48
C GLY A 94 -20.37 0.62 4.77
N ARG A 95 -19.11 0.52 5.21
CA ARG A 95 -18.64 1.23 6.42
C ARG A 95 -18.28 2.67 6.09
N LYS A 96 -18.80 3.63 6.87
CA LYS A 96 -18.50 5.05 6.68
C LYS A 96 -17.06 5.35 7.09
N ARG A 97 -16.36 6.16 6.28
CA ARG A 97 -15.13 6.83 6.69
C ARG A 97 -15.40 7.76 7.85
N THR A 98 -14.73 7.55 8.98
CA THR A 98 -14.43 8.67 9.89
C THR A 98 -13.32 9.46 9.23
N VAL A 99 -13.68 10.46 8.41
CA VAL A 99 -12.71 11.37 7.80
C VAL A 99 -12.02 12.11 8.94
N SER A 100 -10.82 11.66 9.31
CA SER A 100 -9.88 12.48 10.06
C SER A 100 -9.35 13.50 9.05
N SER A 101 -9.98 14.66 9.02
CA SER A 101 -9.54 15.84 8.28
C SER A 101 -8.22 16.34 8.86
N LYS A 102 -7.12 15.69 8.53
CA LYS A 102 -5.80 16.31 8.61
C LYS A 102 -5.31 16.49 7.18
N PRO A 103 -5.20 17.74 6.68
CA PRO A 103 -4.54 17.96 5.42
C PRO A 103 -3.07 17.57 5.59
N GLY A 104 -2.70 16.43 5.00
CA GLY A 104 -1.32 15.95 4.88
C GLY A 104 -0.53 16.84 3.93
N GLY A 105 -0.31 18.10 4.32
CA GLY A 105 0.64 18.97 3.65
C GLY A 105 2.01 18.76 4.26
N CYS A 106 3.02 18.48 3.43
CA CYS A 106 4.44 18.50 3.81
C CYS A 106 4.74 19.80 4.59
N GLU A 107 5.31 19.67 5.79
CA GLU A 107 5.59 20.81 6.67
C GLU A 107 6.49 21.85 5.97
N THR A 108 7.41 21.38 5.13
CA THR A 108 8.28 22.20 4.26
C THR A 108 7.46 23.08 3.30
N ILE A 109 6.42 22.53 2.66
CA ILE A 109 5.53 23.31 1.77
C ILE A 109 4.72 24.34 2.57
N ARG A 110 4.32 23.99 3.80
CA ARG A 110 3.63 24.92 4.69
C ARG A 110 4.51 26.10 5.08
N ARG A 111 5.77 25.85 5.43
CA ARG A 111 6.77 26.90 5.74
C ARG A 111 7.08 27.77 4.53
N LEU A 112 7.25 27.17 3.35
CA LEU A 112 7.48 27.91 2.11
C LEU A 112 6.31 28.84 1.77
N ARG A 113 5.06 28.39 1.92
CA ARG A 113 3.89 29.26 1.70
C ARG A 113 3.78 30.39 2.73
N ALA A 114 4.13 30.14 3.99
CA ALA A 114 4.15 31.18 5.03
C ALA A 114 5.20 32.27 4.75
N MET A 115 6.33 31.89 4.16
CA MET A 115 7.41 32.83 3.78
C MET A 115 7.08 33.68 2.54
N HIS A 116 6.13 33.24 1.70
CA HIS A 116 5.74 33.91 0.44
C HIS A 116 4.32 34.48 0.48
N GLY A 117 3.76 34.73 1.67
CA GLY A 117 2.51 35.47 1.82
C GLY A 117 2.60 36.85 1.16
N PRO A 118 1.50 37.41 0.62
CA PRO A 118 1.58 38.58 -0.24
C PRO A 118 2.08 39.78 0.56
N SER A 119 3.23 40.32 0.15
CA SER A 119 3.61 41.69 0.49
C SER A 119 2.55 42.61 -0.10
N GLY A 120 1.60 43.02 0.75
CA GLY A 120 0.57 43.99 0.40
C GLY A 120 1.21 45.27 -0.13
N ARG A 121 0.69 45.76 -1.25
CA ARG A 121 0.70 47.17 -1.62
C ARG A 121 -0.68 47.73 -1.33
#